data_AF-A0A3D1R781-F1
#
_entry.id   AF-A0A3D1R781-F1
#
_cell.length_a   1.000
_cell.length_b   1.000
_cell.length_c   1.000
_cell.angle_alpha   90.00
_cell.angle_beta   90.00
_cell.angle_gamma   90.00
#
_symmetry.space_group_name_H-M   'P 1'
#
loop_
_entity.id
_entity.type
_entity.pdbx_description
1 polymer ?
#
loop_
_entity_poly.entity_id
_entity_poly.type
_entity_poly.pdbx_seq_one_letter_code
_entity_poly.pdbx_strand_id
1 'polypeptide(L)'
;MTLKKITAGAPETQSADLVGENVETLKALFPEALVEGKVDFDVLKQLLGGQVDEREEKFGLNWHGKRRARQLALTPSTGTLRPCPEESVDWETTQNLMIEGDNLEVLKLLQKSYAGKVKLIYIDPPYNTGKDFVYPDDFQDNIRNYLEITGQVDGEGRTLSTNTEASGRFHTDWLNMMYPRLKLARNLLREDGIIFITIGDNELHSLKSITEDIFGEDNHVATFIWEKRTNRENRKLVSSRHDYVLCFCKNASSNPSALALLPMTDDALARYKNPDNDPRGLWKSDPATAQAGHATKSQFYTLIAPNGRKHEPPSGRCWLYSADAMKTAIAEGRIWFGEDGNNVPRIKTYLTSKERGLNAESIWFAEQTSTNESAKNDLKALFDGIAVFDTPKPTELIAQMLRLASPEGIVLDFFAGSGTTGHAVMAQTATDQKPRCFICVQLPEPLSLDDEATRAAADFCNSHGLPRLISELTKERLRRAARKVRIDNPLFAGDLGFRVFKLDSSNIRTWEPRRDDLGQTLIDNLEHLKSGRTEQDILYELLLKLGLDLCVPIEQKSIAGKTVHSIGGGVLFACLGDKIGVKDVEPLALGIVEWRKALAPAGESTCVLRDSAFANDVAKTNLAAILEQHGIEKVRSL
;
A
#
# COMPACT_ATOMS: atom_id res chain seq x y z
N MET A 1 -32.07 21.20 -19.85
CA MET A 1 -31.33 20.71 -18.67
C MET A 1 -29.91 21.27 -18.72
N THR A 2 -29.32 21.58 -17.58
CA THR A 2 -27.96 22.14 -17.48
C THR A 2 -26.95 21.02 -17.23
N LEU A 3 -26.01 20.84 -18.17
CA LEU A 3 -24.81 20.02 -17.94
C LEU A 3 -24.10 20.48 -16.66
N LYS A 4 -23.74 19.52 -15.81
CA LYS A 4 -22.96 19.82 -14.61
C LYS A 4 -21.49 20.02 -15.00
N LYS A 5 -21.01 21.26 -14.82
CA LYS A 5 -19.63 21.66 -15.09
C LYS A 5 -18.73 21.25 -13.93
N ILE A 6 -17.57 20.67 -14.25
CA ILE A 6 -16.52 20.30 -13.30
C ILE A 6 -15.60 21.52 -13.15
N THR A 7 -15.84 22.33 -12.12
CA THR A 7 -15.02 23.52 -11.80
C THR A 7 -14.02 23.19 -10.71
N ALA A 8 -12.91 23.93 -10.60
CA ALA A 8 -11.85 23.62 -9.65
C ALA A 8 -12.27 23.57 -8.16
N GLY A 9 -13.37 24.23 -7.79
CA GLY A 9 -13.94 24.19 -6.45
C GLY A 9 -15.01 23.12 -6.23
N ALA A 10 -15.33 22.31 -7.25
CA ALA A 10 -16.35 21.27 -7.15
C ALA A 10 -15.85 20.08 -6.31
N PRO A 11 -16.72 19.37 -5.57
CA PRO A 11 -16.32 18.15 -4.85
C PRO A 11 -15.69 17.10 -5.78
N GLU A 12 -16.10 17.06 -7.04
CA GLU A 12 -15.53 16.18 -8.06
C GLU A 12 -14.08 16.52 -8.43
N THR A 13 -13.60 17.75 -8.19
CA THR A 13 -12.22 18.17 -8.52
C THR A 13 -11.23 18.03 -7.39
N GLN A 14 -11.68 17.54 -6.23
CA GLN A 14 -10.85 17.35 -5.05
C GLN A 14 -10.69 15.84 -4.78
N SER A 15 -9.68 15.46 -4.00
CA SER A 15 -9.62 14.09 -3.45
C SER A 15 -10.82 13.82 -2.53
N ALA A 16 -10.96 12.59 -2.02
CA ALA A 16 -12.11 12.19 -1.18
C ALA A 16 -12.34 13.15 0.00
N ASP A 17 -13.61 13.53 0.24
CA ASP A 17 -14.03 14.26 1.45
C ASP A 17 -14.25 13.25 2.58
N LEU A 18 -13.16 12.87 3.22
CA LEU A 18 -13.18 11.89 4.31
C LEU A 18 -14.04 12.36 5.50
N VAL A 19 -14.23 13.68 5.71
CA VAL A 19 -15.05 14.19 6.81
C VAL A 19 -16.53 13.98 6.48
N GLY A 20 -16.95 14.38 5.28
CA GLY A 20 -18.32 14.15 4.82
C GLY A 20 -18.70 12.66 4.79
N GLU A 21 -17.82 11.79 4.29
CA GLU A 21 -18.04 10.33 4.27
C GLU A 21 -18.20 9.74 5.68
N ASN A 22 -17.39 10.20 6.65
CA ASN A 22 -17.52 9.76 8.04
C ASN A 22 -18.86 10.18 8.65
N VAL A 23 -19.32 11.41 8.37
CA VAL A 23 -20.61 11.92 8.87
C VAL A 23 -21.77 11.12 8.26
N GLU A 24 -21.74 10.84 6.95
CA GLU A 24 -22.78 10.03 6.31
C GLU A 24 -22.75 8.56 6.77
N THR A 25 -21.58 7.99 7.02
CA THR A 25 -21.46 6.64 7.61
C THR A 25 -22.04 6.61 9.02
N LEU A 26 -21.72 7.61 9.84
CA LEU A 26 -22.27 7.72 11.20
C LEU A 26 -23.78 7.91 11.18
N LYS A 27 -24.31 8.68 10.23
CA LYS A 27 -25.75 8.84 10.00
C LYS A 27 -26.43 7.57 9.51
N ALA A 28 -25.77 6.76 8.70
CA ALA A 28 -26.30 5.47 8.26
C ALA A 28 -26.42 4.48 9.44
N LEU A 29 -25.47 4.51 10.39
CA LEU A 29 -25.46 3.64 11.56
C LEU A 29 -26.34 4.17 12.71
N PHE A 30 -26.33 5.49 12.92
CA PHE A 30 -26.98 6.18 14.04
C PHE A 30 -27.69 7.45 13.54
N PRO A 31 -28.77 7.32 12.76
CA PRO A 31 -29.44 8.48 12.17
C PRO A 31 -29.99 9.45 13.22
N GLU A 32 -30.41 8.93 14.37
CA GLU A 32 -30.91 9.71 15.52
C GLU A 32 -29.82 10.57 16.16
N ALA A 33 -28.55 10.21 16.01
CA ALA A 33 -27.42 10.99 16.53
C ALA A 33 -27.04 12.19 15.63
N LEU A 34 -27.79 12.46 14.55
CA LEU A 34 -27.58 13.67 13.76
C LEU A 34 -28.78 14.61 13.85
N VAL A 35 -28.50 15.84 14.27
CA VAL A 35 -29.46 16.96 14.29
C VAL A 35 -28.91 18.07 13.42
N GLU A 36 -29.66 18.46 12.39
CA GLU A 36 -29.28 19.54 11.45
C GLU A 36 -27.90 19.36 10.80
N GLY A 37 -27.51 18.11 10.51
CA GLY A 37 -26.21 17.79 9.89
C GLY A 37 -25.02 17.83 10.85
N LYS A 38 -25.25 18.01 12.16
CA LYS A 38 -24.22 17.92 13.19
C LYS A 38 -24.45 16.67 14.04
N VAL A 39 -23.36 16.09 14.55
CA VAL A 39 -23.42 14.95 15.46
C VAL A 39 -23.80 15.42 16.86
N ASP A 40 -24.92 14.93 17.37
CA ASP A 40 -25.32 15.05 18.77
C ASP A 40 -24.61 13.96 19.57
N PHE A 41 -23.58 14.36 20.33
CA PHE A 41 -22.76 13.44 21.11
C PHE A 41 -23.51 12.81 22.28
N ASP A 42 -24.53 13.49 22.84
CA ASP A 42 -25.30 12.96 23.96
C ASP A 42 -26.22 11.84 23.48
N VAL A 43 -26.88 12.03 22.33
CA VAL A 43 -27.69 10.99 21.69
C VAL A 43 -26.82 9.82 21.23
N LEU A 44 -25.67 10.08 20.61
CA LEU A 44 -24.75 9.01 20.20
C LEU A 44 -24.29 8.16 21.40
N LYS A 45 -23.96 8.80 22.52
CA LYS A 45 -23.56 8.13 23.76
C LYS A 45 -24.68 7.25 24.32
N GLN A 46 -25.93 7.71 24.25
CA GLN A 46 -27.10 6.92 24.66
C GLN A 46 -27.31 5.70 23.75
N LEU A 47 -27.18 5.86 22.42
CA LEU A 47 -27.31 4.78 21.45
C LEU A 47 -26.25 3.70 21.60
N LEU A 48 -25.04 4.07 22.04
CA LEU A 48 -23.95 3.13 22.34
C LEU A 48 -24.11 2.45 23.72
N GLY A 49 -25.27 2.60 24.39
CA GLY A 49 -25.59 1.89 25.62
C GLY A 49 -24.67 2.24 26.81
N GLY A 50 -24.07 3.44 26.79
CA GLY A 50 -23.13 3.85 27.85
C GLY A 50 -21.78 3.13 27.82
N GLN A 51 -21.46 2.37 26.76
CA GLN A 51 -20.10 1.84 26.53
C GLN A 51 -19.16 2.93 25.99
N VAL A 52 -19.10 4.06 26.69
CA VAL A 52 -18.23 5.18 26.34
C VAL A 52 -17.24 5.37 27.49
N ASP A 53 -15.95 5.33 27.18
CA ASP A 53 -14.92 5.56 28.18
C ASP A 53 -14.87 7.05 28.53
N GLU A 54 -15.33 7.40 29.73
CA GLU A 54 -15.41 8.77 30.25
C GLU A 54 -14.18 9.21 31.05
N ARG A 55 -13.10 8.41 31.07
CA ARG A 55 -11.89 8.75 31.84
C ARG A 55 -11.22 10.02 31.30
N GLU A 56 -10.98 10.99 32.20
CA GLU A 56 -10.25 12.24 31.90
C GLU A 56 -8.77 11.98 31.53
N GLU A 57 -8.17 10.94 32.12
CA GLU A 57 -6.82 10.50 31.80
C GLU A 57 -6.84 9.39 30.74
N LYS A 58 -6.70 9.77 29.47
CA LYS A 58 -6.47 8.81 28.38
C LYS A 58 -4.99 8.46 28.33
N PHE A 59 -4.65 7.21 28.62
CA PHE A 59 -3.33 6.67 28.29
C PHE A 59 -3.09 6.86 26.78
N GLY A 60 -2.00 7.52 26.42
CA GLY A 60 -1.68 7.75 25.02
C GLY A 60 -0.56 8.77 24.82
N LEU A 61 0.14 8.64 23.70
CA LEU A 61 1.19 9.57 23.30
C LEU A 61 0.57 10.90 22.84
N ASN A 62 1.00 12.00 23.48
CA ASN A 62 0.62 13.36 23.11
C ASN A 62 1.86 14.19 22.77
N TRP A 63 1.78 15.00 21.72
CA TRP A 63 2.87 15.84 21.25
C TRP A 63 2.33 17.12 20.59
N HIS A 64 3.20 18.12 20.45
CA HIS A 64 2.83 19.39 19.81
C HIS A 64 2.58 19.18 18.30
N GLY A 65 1.37 19.47 17.83
CA GLY A 65 1.01 19.29 16.42
C GLY A 65 0.15 18.06 16.13
N LYS A 66 -0.08 17.14 17.09
CA LYS A 66 -0.96 15.97 16.93
C LYS A 66 -2.33 16.31 16.31
N ARG A 67 -2.98 17.37 16.81
CA ARG A 67 -4.29 17.83 16.28
C ARG A 67 -4.18 18.28 14.82
N ARG A 68 -3.09 18.98 14.46
CA ARG A 68 -2.84 19.49 13.11
C ARG A 68 -2.52 18.35 12.14
N ALA A 69 -1.65 17.43 12.54
CA ALA A 69 -1.34 16.21 11.81
C ALA A 69 -2.62 15.39 11.51
N ARG A 70 -3.53 15.29 12.49
CA ARG A 70 -4.84 14.63 12.29
C ARG A 70 -5.71 15.35 11.26
N GLN A 71 -5.71 16.68 11.24
CA GLN A 71 -6.46 17.50 10.28
C GLN A 71 -5.86 17.42 8.88
N LEU A 72 -4.53 17.36 8.76
CA LEU A 72 -3.82 17.28 7.48
C LEU A 72 -4.17 16.00 6.70
N ALA A 73 -4.40 14.88 7.41
CA ALA A 73 -4.89 13.65 6.80
C ALA A 73 -6.34 13.76 6.27
N LEU A 74 -7.09 14.78 6.70
CA LEU A 74 -8.48 15.01 6.30
C LEU A 74 -8.61 16.11 5.24
N THR A 75 -7.52 16.83 4.92
CA THR A 75 -7.57 17.85 3.87
C THR A 75 -7.49 17.21 2.49
N PRO A 76 -8.36 17.62 1.55
CA PRO A 76 -8.24 17.15 0.18
C PRO A 76 -6.93 17.63 -0.48
N SER A 77 -6.40 16.83 -1.40
CA SER A 77 -5.33 17.26 -2.30
C SER A 77 -5.91 18.10 -3.44
N THR A 78 -5.18 19.14 -3.85
CA THR A 78 -5.48 19.96 -5.05
C THR A 78 -4.61 19.56 -6.25
N GLY A 79 -3.83 18.49 -6.12
CA GLY A 79 -2.88 18.00 -7.12
C GLY A 79 -3.49 16.99 -8.07
N THR A 80 -2.66 16.47 -8.95
CA THR A 80 -2.97 15.36 -9.87
C THR A 80 -1.72 14.54 -10.15
N LEU A 81 -1.87 13.41 -10.84
CA LEU A 81 -0.76 12.58 -11.29
C LEU A 81 -0.68 12.63 -12.81
N ARG A 82 0.48 13.05 -13.32
CA ARG A 82 0.76 13.08 -14.75
C ARG A 82 1.35 11.77 -15.23
N PRO A 83 0.81 11.15 -16.29
CA PRO A 83 1.37 9.93 -16.87
C PRO A 83 2.70 10.24 -17.56
N CYS A 84 3.70 9.37 -17.38
CA CYS A 84 4.99 9.42 -18.09
C CYS A 84 5.26 8.10 -18.83
N PRO A 85 4.55 7.81 -19.95
CA PRO A 85 4.72 6.55 -20.69
C PRO A 85 6.16 6.30 -21.16
N GLU A 86 6.90 7.35 -21.49
CA GLU A 86 8.31 7.31 -21.91
C GLU A 86 9.28 6.86 -20.81
N GLU A 87 8.91 7.06 -19.54
CA GLU A 87 9.69 6.59 -18.40
C GLU A 87 9.23 5.21 -17.90
N SER A 88 8.15 4.69 -18.46
CA SER A 88 7.48 3.45 -18.03
C SER A 88 8.04 2.21 -18.73
N VAL A 89 7.71 1.04 -18.19
CA VAL A 89 8.00 -0.27 -18.78
C VAL A 89 6.70 -1.02 -18.95
N ASP A 90 6.44 -1.53 -20.16
CA ASP A 90 5.25 -2.30 -20.51
C ASP A 90 3.92 -1.57 -20.16
N TRP A 91 3.85 -0.27 -20.46
CA TRP A 91 2.76 0.66 -20.12
C TRP A 91 1.36 0.06 -20.32
N GLU A 92 1.09 -0.54 -21.48
CA GLU A 92 -0.23 -1.05 -21.84
C GLU A 92 -0.69 -2.23 -20.97
N THR A 93 0.25 -3.07 -20.50
CA THR A 93 -0.07 -4.35 -19.87
C THR A 93 0.19 -4.39 -18.37
N THR A 94 1.10 -3.55 -17.87
CA THR A 94 1.50 -3.59 -16.47
C THR A 94 0.41 -3.09 -15.53
N GLN A 95 0.36 -3.68 -14.35
CA GLN A 95 -0.48 -3.28 -13.23
C GLN A 95 0.34 -2.64 -12.09
N ASN A 96 1.66 -2.52 -12.26
CA ASN A 96 2.56 -1.92 -11.28
C ASN A 96 2.68 -0.41 -11.49
N LEU A 97 2.85 0.33 -10.38
CA LEU A 97 2.97 1.78 -10.38
C LEU A 97 4.26 2.23 -9.69
N MET A 98 4.93 3.21 -10.29
CA MET A 98 6.00 4.00 -9.69
C MET A 98 5.59 5.47 -9.73
N ILE A 99 5.28 6.05 -8.59
CA ILE A 99 4.81 7.43 -8.46
C ILE A 99 5.93 8.29 -7.87
N GLU A 100 6.36 9.28 -8.62
CA GLU A 100 7.30 10.30 -8.17
C GLU A 100 6.50 11.47 -7.58
N GLY A 101 6.68 11.77 -6.31
CA GLY A 101 5.89 12.80 -5.63
C GLY A 101 6.03 12.79 -4.12
N ASP A 102 5.50 13.84 -3.47
CA ASP A 102 5.29 13.80 -2.02
C ASP A 102 4.27 12.70 -1.66
N ASN A 103 4.66 11.81 -0.77
CA ASN A 103 3.88 10.64 -0.42
C ASN A 103 2.58 10.99 0.31
N LEU A 104 2.50 12.08 1.07
CA LEU A 104 1.26 12.49 1.73
C LEU A 104 0.22 12.94 0.70
N GLU A 105 0.61 13.76 -0.28
CA GLU A 105 -0.29 14.18 -1.36
C GLU A 105 -0.68 13.01 -2.28
N VAL A 106 0.26 12.13 -2.62
CA VAL A 106 -0.04 10.92 -3.40
C VAL A 106 -1.03 10.03 -2.65
N LEU A 107 -0.83 9.78 -1.35
CA LEU A 107 -1.76 8.97 -0.54
C LEU A 107 -3.18 9.56 -0.51
N LYS A 108 -3.33 10.89 -0.52
CA LYS A 108 -4.63 11.58 -0.63
C LYS A 108 -5.28 11.33 -2.01
N LEU A 109 -4.50 11.45 -3.09
CA LEU A 109 -5.00 11.21 -4.46
C LEU A 109 -5.44 9.76 -4.66
N LEU A 110 -4.78 8.80 -4.02
CA LEU A 110 -5.12 7.38 -4.12
C LEU A 110 -6.38 6.99 -3.33
N GLN A 111 -6.91 7.85 -2.43
CA GLN A 111 -8.04 7.48 -1.56
C GLN A 111 -9.27 7.03 -2.36
N LYS A 112 -9.67 7.75 -3.42
CA LYS A 112 -10.87 7.40 -4.19
C LYS A 112 -10.71 6.09 -4.96
N SER A 113 -9.54 5.87 -5.56
CA SER A 113 -9.30 4.73 -6.46
C SER A 113 -8.87 3.45 -5.73
N TYR A 114 -8.23 3.56 -4.56
CA TYR A 114 -7.56 2.43 -3.89
C TYR A 114 -7.97 2.20 -2.43
N ALA A 115 -8.90 2.99 -1.86
CA ALA A 115 -9.44 2.72 -0.53
C ALA A 115 -9.96 1.28 -0.43
N GLY A 116 -9.54 0.56 0.61
CA GLY A 116 -9.95 -0.82 0.83
C GLY A 116 -9.37 -1.86 -0.15
N LYS A 117 -8.39 -1.52 -0.99
CA LYS A 117 -7.85 -2.43 -2.04
C LYS A 117 -6.44 -2.94 -1.79
N VAL A 118 -5.65 -2.25 -0.95
CA VAL A 118 -4.26 -2.62 -0.67
C VAL A 118 -4.18 -3.82 0.26
N LYS A 119 -3.44 -4.86 -0.13
CA LYS A 119 -3.29 -6.06 0.71
C LYS A 119 -2.14 -5.92 1.70
N LEU A 120 -1.01 -5.38 1.24
CA LEU A 120 0.20 -5.24 2.03
C LEU A 120 0.72 -3.82 1.90
N ILE A 121 1.07 -3.21 3.03
CA ILE A 121 1.90 -2.02 3.08
C ILE A 121 3.23 -2.40 3.69
N TYR A 122 4.33 -2.05 3.04
CA TYR A 122 5.64 -2.05 3.64
C TYR A 122 6.22 -0.65 3.54
N ILE A 123 6.78 -0.13 4.63
CA ILE A 123 7.49 1.14 4.59
C ILE A 123 8.77 1.09 5.42
N ASP A 124 9.78 1.79 4.92
CA ASP A 124 11.06 2.04 5.58
C ASP A 124 11.23 3.55 5.80
N PRO A 125 10.48 4.14 6.74
CA PRO A 125 10.56 5.58 7.00
C PRO A 125 11.96 5.96 7.51
N PRO A 126 12.34 7.24 7.47
CA PRO A 126 13.59 7.72 8.06
C PRO A 126 13.67 7.37 9.55
N TYR A 127 14.81 6.88 10.04
CA TYR A 127 14.95 6.36 11.42
C TYR A 127 15.15 7.44 12.49
N ASN A 128 15.20 8.71 12.08
CA ASN A 128 15.42 9.85 12.96
C ASN A 128 16.74 9.73 13.75
N THR A 129 17.84 9.50 13.05
CA THR A 129 19.21 9.36 13.61
C THR A 129 20.02 10.65 13.62
N GLY A 130 19.41 11.79 13.26
CA GLY A 130 20.03 13.13 13.20
C GLY A 130 20.64 13.51 11.84
N LYS A 131 20.84 12.54 10.95
CA LYS A 131 21.21 12.77 9.53
C LYS A 131 20.06 12.53 8.56
N ASP A 132 18.98 11.97 9.07
CA ASP A 132 17.85 11.52 8.26
C ASP A 132 17.01 12.71 7.79
N PHE A 133 16.59 12.67 6.54
CA PHE A 133 15.70 13.66 5.96
C PHE A 133 14.29 13.49 6.56
N VAL A 134 13.79 14.53 7.23
CA VAL A 134 12.39 14.61 7.68
C VAL A 134 11.66 15.52 6.72
N TYR A 135 10.55 15.02 6.16
CA TYR A 135 9.76 15.73 5.17
C TYR A 135 9.19 17.00 5.82
N PRO A 136 9.54 18.21 5.34
CA PRO A 136 8.93 19.42 5.84
C PRO A 136 7.51 19.51 5.26
N ASP A 137 6.51 19.00 5.96
CA ASP A 137 5.11 19.18 5.56
C ASP A 137 4.77 20.68 5.66
N ASP A 138 4.55 21.34 4.52
CA ASP A 138 4.05 22.71 4.47
C ASP A 138 2.52 22.69 4.52
N PHE A 139 2.04 22.80 5.75
CA PHE A 139 0.63 22.77 6.08
C PHE A 139 -0.26 23.80 5.39
N GLN A 140 0.28 24.87 4.78
CA GLN A 140 -0.55 25.83 4.02
C GLN A 140 -0.76 25.37 2.58
N ASP A 141 0.28 24.82 1.95
CA ASP A 141 0.24 24.38 0.55
C ASP A 141 1.35 23.37 0.24
N ASN A 142 1.13 22.11 0.63
CA ASN A 142 2.07 21.00 0.40
C ASN A 142 2.43 20.84 -1.09
N ILE A 143 1.48 21.12 -1.99
CA ILE A 143 1.70 21.00 -3.43
C ILE A 143 2.63 22.11 -3.89
N ARG A 144 2.40 23.37 -3.49
CA ARG A 144 3.37 24.44 -3.73
C ARG A 144 4.72 24.13 -3.12
N ASN A 145 4.77 23.53 -1.93
CA ASN A 145 6.04 23.11 -1.33
C ASN A 145 6.84 22.20 -2.25
N TYR A 146 6.18 21.13 -2.69
CA TYR A 146 6.70 20.18 -3.65
C TYR A 146 7.11 20.84 -4.98
N LEU A 147 6.30 21.76 -5.51
CA LEU A 147 6.59 22.46 -6.77
C LEU A 147 7.84 23.35 -6.68
N GLU A 148 8.09 24.08 -5.58
CA GLU A 148 9.36 24.85 -5.49
C GLU A 148 10.57 23.93 -5.23
N ILE A 149 10.42 22.83 -4.50
CA ILE A 149 11.50 21.84 -4.30
C ILE A 149 11.92 21.20 -5.64
N THR A 150 10.95 20.92 -6.50
CA THR A 150 11.19 20.34 -7.84
C THR A 150 11.57 21.38 -8.89
N GLY A 151 11.68 22.67 -8.52
CA GLY A 151 12.00 23.76 -9.44
C GLY A 151 10.90 24.05 -10.47
N GLN A 152 9.66 23.61 -10.21
CA GLN A 152 8.50 23.86 -11.07
C GLN A 152 7.90 25.27 -10.89
N VAL A 153 8.33 26.00 -9.86
CA VAL A 153 7.95 27.41 -9.60
C VAL A 153 9.17 28.16 -9.05
N ASP A 154 9.21 29.48 -9.28
CA ASP A 154 10.28 30.36 -8.81
C ASP A 154 10.22 30.51 -7.28
N GLY A 155 11.10 29.81 -6.57
CA GLY A 155 11.31 29.95 -5.14
C GLY A 155 12.69 30.51 -4.82
N GLU A 156 12.77 31.56 -4.01
CA GLU A 156 14.02 32.07 -3.44
C GLU A 156 14.63 31.02 -2.50
N GLY A 157 15.42 30.11 -3.07
CA GLY A 157 16.43 29.30 -2.38
C GLY A 157 16.00 28.71 -1.04
N ARG A 158 14.98 27.82 -1.03
CA ARG A 158 14.63 27.07 0.18
C ARG A 158 15.77 26.12 0.54
N THR A 159 16.36 26.32 1.71
CA THR A 159 17.30 25.38 2.31
C THR A 159 16.54 24.19 2.88
N LEU A 160 16.74 23.01 2.29
CA LEU A 160 16.37 21.73 2.90
C LEU A 160 17.22 21.56 4.17
N SER A 161 16.64 21.78 5.34
CA SER A 161 17.39 21.68 6.60
C SER A 161 17.51 20.22 7.04
N THR A 162 18.74 19.73 7.16
CA THR A 162 19.04 18.57 8.02
C THR A 162 18.75 18.96 9.46
N ASN A 163 18.03 18.12 10.21
CA ASN A 163 17.72 18.37 11.62
C ASN A 163 19.01 18.52 12.44
N THR A 164 19.37 19.74 12.81
CA THR A 164 20.46 20.02 13.75
C THR A 164 19.98 19.77 15.18
N GLU A 165 20.77 19.02 15.96
CA GLU A 165 20.43 18.60 17.33
C GLU A 165 20.11 19.80 18.25
N ALA A 166 18.84 19.91 18.67
CA ALA A 166 18.45 20.44 19.98
C ALA A 166 16.96 20.16 20.31
N SER A 167 16.71 19.32 21.32
CA SER A 167 15.43 19.12 22.05
C SER A 167 14.31 18.29 21.37
N GLY A 168 13.33 17.85 22.17
CA GLY A 168 12.18 16.99 21.79
C GLY A 168 11.25 17.49 20.67
N ARG A 169 11.59 18.61 20.04
CA ARG A 169 11.00 19.06 18.76
C ARG A 169 11.28 18.06 17.62
N PHE A 170 12.41 17.38 17.66
CA PHE A 170 12.79 16.38 16.65
C PHE A 170 11.83 15.19 16.55
N HIS A 171 11.45 14.59 17.69
CA HIS A 171 10.43 13.55 17.73
C HIS A 171 9.06 14.08 17.29
N THR A 172 8.76 15.34 17.67
CA THR A 172 7.51 16.00 17.28
C THR A 172 7.38 16.15 15.77
N ASP A 173 8.44 16.57 15.07
CA ASP A 173 8.41 16.78 13.62
C ASP A 173 8.28 15.45 12.88
N TRP A 174 9.01 14.42 13.32
CA TRP A 174 8.88 13.07 12.78
C TRP A 174 7.47 12.49 12.99
N LEU A 175 6.89 12.68 14.18
CA LEU A 175 5.52 12.28 14.47
C LEU A 175 4.49 13.05 13.62
N ASN A 176 4.71 14.36 13.40
CA ASN A 176 3.86 15.20 12.56
C ASN A 176 3.88 14.73 11.09
N MET A 177 5.04 14.24 10.61
CA MET A 177 5.19 13.63 9.29
C MET A 177 4.50 12.26 9.21
N MET A 178 4.76 11.36 10.16
CA MET A 178 4.31 9.96 10.06
C MET A 178 2.81 9.79 10.32
N TYR A 179 2.25 10.52 11.29
CA TYR A 179 0.85 10.34 11.69
C TYR A 179 -0.18 10.49 10.53
N PRO A 180 -0.15 11.57 9.70
CA PRO A 180 -1.12 11.70 8.62
C PRO A 180 -0.95 10.63 7.54
N ARG A 181 0.29 10.23 7.25
CA ARG A 181 0.63 9.20 6.26
C ARG A 181 0.10 7.83 6.69
N LEU A 182 0.34 7.43 7.95
CA LEU A 182 -0.19 6.18 8.50
C LEU A 182 -1.72 6.16 8.55
N LYS A 183 -2.35 7.31 8.85
CA LYS A 183 -3.81 7.43 8.87
C LYS A 183 -4.42 7.21 7.48
N LEU A 184 -3.83 7.80 6.43
CA LEU A 184 -4.28 7.59 5.04
C LEU A 184 -3.97 6.18 4.54
N ALA A 185 -2.80 5.64 4.91
CA ALA A 185 -2.40 4.27 4.59
C ALA A 185 -3.40 3.23 5.14
N ARG A 186 -3.91 3.43 6.36
CA ARG A 186 -4.94 2.56 6.95
C ARG A 186 -6.22 2.49 6.10
N ASN A 187 -6.64 3.59 5.49
CA ASN A 187 -7.83 3.62 4.64
C ASN A 187 -7.63 2.82 3.34
N LEU A 188 -6.41 2.80 2.81
CA LEU A 188 -6.08 2.06 1.59
C LEU A 188 -6.08 0.55 1.80
N LEU A 189 -5.78 0.07 3.02
CA LEU A 189 -5.76 -1.35 3.34
C LEU A 189 -7.14 -2.00 3.18
N ARG A 190 -7.17 -3.23 2.64
CA ARG A 190 -8.29 -4.18 2.74
C ARG A 190 -8.55 -4.55 4.19
N GLU A 191 -9.74 -5.08 4.50
CA GLU A 191 -10.06 -5.57 5.84
C GLU A 191 -9.08 -6.64 6.34
N ASP A 192 -8.62 -7.52 5.44
CA ASP A 192 -7.59 -8.52 5.73
C ASP A 192 -6.16 -8.01 5.51
N GLY A 193 -5.98 -6.70 5.29
CA GLY A 193 -4.71 -6.08 4.94
C GLY A 193 -3.75 -5.94 6.12
N ILE A 194 -2.44 -5.88 5.82
CA ILE A 194 -1.36 -5.85 6.81
C ILE A 194 -0.38 -4.73 6.47
N ILE A 195 0.16 -4.07 7.50
CA ILE A 195 1.26 -3.12 7.40
C ILE A 195 2.49 -3.64 8.15
N PHE A 196 3.64 -3.61 7.49
CA PHE A 196 4.96 -3.79 8.09
C PHE A 196 5.74 -2.48 8.04
N ILE A 197 6.40 -2.12 9.14
CA ILE A 197 7.20 -0.89 9.22
C ILE A 197 8.57 -1.23 9.82
N THR A 198 9.65 -1.00 9.08
CA THR A 198 11.01 -1.12 9.62
C THR A 198 11.40 0.14 10.39
N ILE A 199 12.03 -0.04 11.55
CA ILE A 199 12.48 1.08 12.38
C ILE A 199 13.67 0.67 13.25
N GLY A 200 14.53 1.64 13.59
CA GLY A 200 15.57 1.49 14.61
C GLY A 200 15.05 1.77 16.03
N ASP A 201 15.95 1.72 17.02
CA ASP A 201 15.60 1.97 18.43
C ASP A 201 15.05 3.39 18.68
N ASN A 202 15.52 4.40 17.93
CA ASN A 202 15.26 5.82 18.19
C ASN A 202 13.76 6.18 18.24
N GLU A 203 12.96 5.67 17.29
CA GLU A 203 11.53 5.99 17.17
C GLU A 203 10.61 4.79 17.35
N LEU A 204 11.14 3.62 17.78
CA LEU A 204 10.35 2.40 17.94
C LEU A 204 9.12 2.62 18.82
N HIS A 205 9.30 3.24 19.99
CA HIS A 205 8.21 3.48 20.94
C HIS A 205 7.20 4.49 20.40
N SER A 206 7.69 5.59 19.84
CA SER A 206 6.87 6.64 19.21
C SER A 206 6.00 6.07 18.10
N LEU A 207 6.61 5.30 17.19
CA LEU A 207 5.96 4.69 16.04
C LEU A 207 4.92 3.64 16.44
N LYS A 208 5.26 2.74 17.39
CA LYS A 208 4.30 1.75 17.91
C LYS A 208 3.08 2.46 18.50
N SER A 209 3.32 3.48 19.33
CA SER A 209 2.25 4.23 20.00
C SER A 209 1.31 4.95 19.01
N ILE A 210 1.84 5.61 17.97
CA ILE A 210 0.96 6.25 16.97
C ILE A 210 0.27 5.24 16.06
N THR A 211 0.89 4.09 15.80
CA THR A 211 0.27 3.04 15.00
C THR A 211 -0.87 2.40 15.79
N GLU A 212 -0.73 2.19 17.10
CA GLU A 212 -1.82 1.76 17.99
C GLU A 212 -2.94 2.79 18.07
N ASP A 213 -2.64 4.10 18.14
CA ASP A 213 -3.66 5.18 18.08
C ASP A 213 -4.47 5.17 16.78
N ILE A 214 -3.88 4.71 15.67
CA ILE A 214 -4.51 4.72 14.33
C ILE A 214 -5.20 3.38 14.01
N PHE A 215 -4.54 2.27 14.30
CA PHE A 215 -5.02 0.92 13.97
C PHE A 215 -5.84 0.29 15.10
N GLY A 216 -5.62 0.69 16.35
CA GLY A 216 -6.14 0.00 17.53
C GLY A 216 -5.11 -1.00 18.08
N GLU A 217 -5.01 -1.10 19.40
CA GLU A 217 -4.04 -1.97 20.08
C GLU A 217 -4.27 -3.46 19.77
N ASP A 218 -5.53 -3.89 19.72
CA ASP A 218 -5.92 -5.28 19.38
C ASP A 218 -5.48 -5.71 17.96
N ASN A 219 -5.13 -4.75 17.11
CA ASN A 219 -4.69 -5.01 15.75
C ASN A 219 -3.15 -5.11 15.63
N HIS A 220 -2.40 -4.94 16.73
CA HIS A 220 -0.98 -5.25 16.80
C HIS A 220 -0.78 -6.77 16.70
N VAL A 221 -0.03 -7.20 15.68
CA VAL A 221 0.21 -8.64 15.44
C VAL A 221 1.50 -9.06 16.14
N ALA A 222 2.60 -8.36 15.86
CA ALA A 222 3.91 -8.66 16.43
C ALA A 222 4.88 -7.49 16.24
N THR A 223 5.94 -7.49 17.04
CA THR A 223 7.15 -6.71 16.77
C THR A 223 8.27 -7.70 16.52
N PHE A 224 8.67 -7.85 15.26
CA PHE A 224 9.75 -8.74 14.88
C PHE A 224 11.11 -8.06 15.10
N ILE A 225 12.12 -8.86 15.41
CA ILE A 225 13.52 -8.45 15.47
C ILE A 225 14.19 -8.95 14.19
N TRP A 226 14.75 -8.05 13.39
CA TRP A 226 15.47 -8.40 12.17
C TRP A 226 16.98 -8.25 12.37
N GLU A 227 17.74 -9.33 12.20
CA GLU A 227 19.20 -9.32 12.26
C GLU A 227 19.81 -8.67 11.00
N LYS A 228 20.01 -7.36 11.06
CA LYS A 228 20.55 -6.56 9.94
C LYS A 228 22.05 -6.75 9.69
N ARG A 229 22.79 -7.39 10.61
CA ARG A 229 24.23 -7.67 10.49
C ARG A 229 24.68 -8.83 11.37
N THR A 230 25.65 -9.61 10.88
CA THR A 230 26.26 -10.73 11.61
C THR A 230 27.52 -10.34 12.37
N ASN A 231 28.19 -9.27 11.94
CA ASN A 231 29.43 -8.80 12.57
C ASN A 231 29.16 -7.95 13.82
N ARG A 232 30.03 -8.07 14.82
CA ARG A 232 29.97 -7.30 16.06
C ARG A 232 30.55 -5.89 15.87
N GLU A 233 29.82 -4.87 16.32
CA GLU A 233 30.29 -3.49 16.38
C GLU A 233 31.08 -3.26 17.68
N ASN A 234 32.41 -3.13 17.57
CA ASN A 234 33.28 -2.95 18.73
C ASN A 234 33.51 -1.48 19.12
N ARG A 235 33.03 -0.51 18.32
CA ARG A 235 33.18 0.93 18.63
C ARG A 235 32.16 1.46 19.64
N LYS A 236 31.09 0.71 19.91
CA LYS A 236 30.04 1.06 20.88
C LYS A 236 30.09 0.10 22.08
N LEU A 237 29.59 0.55 23.23
CA LEU A 237 29.48 -0.30 24.43
C LEU A 237 28.59 -1.53 24.19
N VAL A 238 27.52 -1.36 23.42
CA VAL A 238 26.60 -2.42 23.01
C VAL A 238 26.55 -2.49 21.49
N SER A 239 26.86 -3.67 20.95
CA SER A 239 26.76 -3.94 19.52
C SER A 239 25.32 -4.22 19.13
N SER A 240 24.59 -3.21 18.64
CA SER A 240 23.24 -3.41 18.08
C SER A 240 23.32 -4.14 16.73
N ARG A 241 22.88 -5.40 16.66
CA ARG A 241 22.91 -6.24 15.44
C ARG A 241 21.55 -6.36 14.75
N HIS A 242 20.54 -5.68 15.27
CA HIS A 242 19.18 -5.78 14.77
C HIS A 242 18.53 -4.41 14.58
N ASP A 243 17.42 -4.43 13.85
CA ASP A 243 16.37 -3.42 13.83
C ASP A 243 15.03 -4.12 14.07
N TYR A 244 13.94 -3.36 14.13
CA TYR A 244 12.60 -3.88 14.39
C TYR A 244 11.74 -3.83 13.13
N VAL A 245 10.80 -4.76 13.04
CA VAL A 245 9.69 -4.71 12.08
C VAL A 245 8.38 -4.74 12.87
N LEU A 246 7.67 -3.61 12.90
CA LEU A 246 6.33 -3.56 13.47
C LEU A 246 5.33 -4.16 12.48
N CYS A 247 4.42 -5.00 12.96
CA CYS A 247 3.37 -5.62 12.16
C CYS A 247 1.99 -5.36 12.76
N PHE A 248 1.11 -4.76 11.96
CA PHE A 248 -0.29 -4.54 12.31
C PHE A 248 -1.20 -5.04 11.19
N CYS A 249 -2.37 -5.56 11.54
CA CYS A 249 -3.43 -5.83 10.59
C CYS A 249 -4.43 -4.67 10.59
N LYS A 250 -5.26 -4.52 9.55
CA LYS A 250 -6.33 -3.51 9.57
C LYS A 250 -7.43 -3.86 10.56
N ASN A 251 -7.79 -5.15 10.61
CA ASN A 251 -8.89 -5.66 11.41
C ASN A 251 -8.64 -7.13 11.80
N ALA A 252 -8.25 -7.37 13.06
CA ALA A 252 -7.96 -8.69 13.59
C ALA A 252 -9.20 -9.61 13.60
N SER A 253 -10.41 -9.04 13.68
CA SER A 253 -11.65 -9.82 13.70
C SER A 253 -11.97 -10.45 12.34
N SER A 254 -11.59 -9.80 11.23
CA SER A 254 -11.83 -10.31 9.87
C SER A 254 -10.72 -11.27 9.40
N ASN A 255 -9.55 -11.24 10.03
CA ASN A 255 -8.41 -12.10 9.74
C ASN A 255 -7.84 -12.70 11.03
N PRO A 256 -8.50 -13.73 11.62
CA PRO A 256 -8.12 -14.29 12.91
C PRO A 256 -6.74 -14.98 12.89
N SER A 257 -6.22 -15.33 11.71
CA SER A 257 -4.86 -15.88 11.57
C SER A 257 -3.80 -14.81 11.31
N ALA A 258 -4.18 -13.54 11.08
CA ALA A 258 -3.38 -12.36 10.74
C ALA A 258 -2.34 -12.57 9.61
N LEU A 259 -1.40 -13.51 9.79
CA LEU A 259 -0.34 -13.93 8.89
C LEU A 259 -0.58 -15.34 8.33
N ALA A 260 -0.14 -15.55 7.09
CA ALA A 260 -0.07 -16.87 6.48
C ALA A 260 1.09 -17.70 7.06
N LEU A 261 0.97 -19.02 6.99
CA LEU A 261 2.05 -19.94 7.30
C LEU A 261 3.16 -19.84 6.25
N LEU A 262 4.41 -19.84 6.70
CA LEU A 262 5.58 -19.94 5.84
C LEU A 262 5.69 -21.35 5.24
N PRO A 263 6.33 -21.51 4.07
CA PRO A 263 6.63 -22.83 3.52
C PRO A 263 7.42 -23.71 4.51
N MET A 264 7.22 -25.02 4.45
CA MET A 264 8.06 -25.96 5.20
C MET A 264 9.49 -25.90 4.68
N THR A 265 10.47 -25.85 5.57
CA THR A 265 11.89 -25.97 5.23
C THR A 265 12.27 -27.42 4.97
N ASP A 266 13.38 -27.67 4.25
CA ASP A 266 13.92 -29.02 4.04
C ASP A 266 14.19 -29.74 5.38
N ASP A 267 14.72 -29.02 6.36
CA ASP A 267 14.92 -29.53 7.72
C ASP A 267 13.62 -29.91 8.42
N ALA A 268 12.54 -29.16 8.20
CA ALA A 268 11.23 -29.50 8.73
C ALA A 268 10.66 -30.73 8.02
N LEU A 269 10.80 -30.81 6.69
CA LEU A 269 10.35 -31.94 5.88
C LEU A 269 11.10 -33.24 6.22
N ALA A 270 12.41 -33.17 6.47
CA ALA A 270 13.25 -34.31 6.83
C ALA A 270 12.84 -35.00 8.16
N ARG A 271 12.06 -34.31 9.00
CA ARG A 271 11.50 -34.87 10.25
C ARG A 271 10.29 -35.76 10.00
N TYR A 272 9.65 -35.69 8.84
CA TYR A 272 8.53 -36.55 8.47
C TYR A 272 9.07 -37.87 7.90
N LYS A 273 8.71 -38.98 8.54
CA LYS A 273 9.12 -40.34 8.17
C LYS A 273 7.89 -41.26 8.15
N ASN A 274 8.03 -42.48 7.64
CA ASN A 274 6.98 -43.48 7.73
C ASN A 274 7.55 -44.85 8.14
N PRO A 275 8.10 -44.99 9.36
CA PRO A 275 8.78 -46.21 9.79
C PRO A 275 7.83 -47.41 9.95
N ASP A 276 6.53 -47.16 10.11
CA ASP A 276 5.51 -48.18 10.33
C ASP A 276 4.60 -48.42 9.12
N ASN A 277 5.01 -47.94 7.94
CA ASN A 277 4.27 -48.10 6.67
C ASN A 277 2.79 -47.68 6.76
N ASP A 278 2.50 -46.60 7.48
CA ASP A 278 1.15 -46.06 7.60
C ASP A 278 0.61 -45.63 6.22
N PRO A 279 -0.60 -46.07 5.82
CA PRO A 279 -1.16 -45.77 4.50
C PRO A 279 -1.46 -44.29 4.27
N ARG A 280 -1.48 -43.47 5.32
CA ARG A 280 -1.69 -42.00 5.24
C ARG A 280 -0.43 -41.22 4.83
N GLY A 281 0.70 -41.91 4.72
CA GLY A 281 1.98 -41.36 4.24
C GLY A 281 2.90 -40.87 5.36
N LEU A 282 3.86 -40.01 5.01
CA LEU A 282 4.87 -39.50 5.93
C LEU A 282 4.25 -38.73 7.10
N TRP A 283 4.76 -38.94 8.31
CA TRP A 283 4.31 -38.30 9.54
C TRP A 283 5.49 -37.96 10.45
N LYS A 284 5.31 -36.98 11.34
CA LYS A 284 6.28 -36.65 12.40
C LYS A 284 5.75 -37.10 13.75
N SER A 285 6.68 -37.47 14.63
CA SER A 285 6.39 -37.99 15.97
C SER A 285 6.26 -36.84 16.98
N ASP A 286 5.05 -36.54 17.42
CA ASP A 286 4.80 -35.52 18.45
C ASP A 286 4.49 -36.18 19.81
N PRO A 287 4.85 -35.58 20.96
CA PRO A 287 4.48 -36.13 22.26
C PRO A 287 2.97 -36.21 22.45
N ALA A 288 2.44 -37.33 22.93
CA ALA A 288 1.01 -37.45 23.26
C ALA A 288 0.61 -36.75 24.58
N THR A 289 1.46 -35.87 25.11
CA THR A 289 1.29 -35.21 26.41
C THR A 289 1.41 -33.69 26.27
N ALA A 290 0.78 -32.94 27.18
CA ALA A 290 0.89 -31.47 27.29
C ALA A 290 1.24 -31.06 28.73
N GLN A 291 1.56 -29.78 28.95
CA GLN A 291 1.75 -29.25 30.30
C GLN A 291 0.43 -29.27 31.08
N ALA A 292 0.49 -29.64 32.35
CA ALA A 292 -0.70 -29.86 33.18
C ALA A 292 -1.45 -28.58 33.61
N GLY A 293 -0.89 -27.39 33.39
CA GLY A 293 -1.38 -26.13 33.97
C GLY A 293 -2.84 -25.77 33.66
N HIS A 294 -3.37 -26.19 32.51
CA HIS A 294 -4.78 -26.00 32.12
C HIS A 294 -5.50 -27.33 31.86
N ALA A 295 -4.97 -28.44 32.37
CA ALA A 295 -5.51 -29.76 32.12
C ALA A 295 -6.87 -29.97 32.82
N THR A 296 -7.77 -30.66 32.13
CA THR A 296 -9.04 -31.13 32.71
C THR A 296 -8.86 -32.46 33.43
N LYS A 297 -9.75 -32.81 34.36
CA LYS A 297 -9.72 -34.12 35.06
C LYS A 297 -9.69 -35.30 34.08
N SER A 298 -10.34 -35.17 32.93
CA SER A 298 -10.38 -36.21 31.88
C SER A 298 -9.04 -36.47 31.18
N GLN A 299 -8.03 -35.64 31.39
CA GLN A 299 -6.68 -35.80 30.81
C GLN A 299 -5.69 -36.47 31.77
N PHE A 300 -6.13 -36.81 32.99
CA PHE A 300 -5.34 -37.56 33.97
C PHE A 300 -5.93 -38.97 34.09
N TYR A 301 -5.26 -39.94 33.44
CA TYR A 301 -5.63 -41.34 33.49
C TYR A 301 -4.42 -42.21 33.17
N THR A 302 -4.44 -43.46 33.65
CA THR A 302 -3.50 -44.47 33.21
C THR A 302 -3.84 -44.90 31.79
N LEU A 303 -2.94 -44.68 30.84
CA LEU A 303 -3.09 -45.19 29.49
C LEU A 303 -2.64 -46.66 29.45
N ILE A 304 -3.44 -47.54 28.87
CA ILE A 304 -3.07 -48.92 28.59
C ILE A 304 -2.81 -49.05 27.09
N ALA A 305 -1.57 -49.34 26.71
CA ALA A 305 -1.15 -49.56 25.34
C ALA A 305 -1.65 -50.91 24.80
N PRO A 306 -1.68 -51.14 23.47
CA PRO A 306 -2.16 -52.41 22.88
C PRO A 306 -1.43 -53.67 23.36
N ASN A 307 -0.15 -53.55 23.75
CA ASN A 307 0.64 -54.63 24.34
C ASN A 307 0.36 -54.86 25.85
N GLY A 308 -0.60 -54.13 26.43
CA GLY A 308 -0.96 -54.19 27.85
C GLY A 308 -0.10 -53.34 28.77
N ARG A 309 0.93 -52.64 28.26
CA ARG A 309 1.79 -51.77 29.08
C ARG A 309 1.01 -50.55 29.58
N LYS A 310 1.22 -50.22 30.85
CA LYS A 310 0.66 -49.02 31.48
C LYS A 310 1.61 -47.84 31.30
N HIS A 311 1.06 -46.71 30.89
CA HIS A 311 1.77 -45.44 30.75
C HIS A 311 1.11 -44.38 31.62
N GLU A 312 1.96 -43.63 32.32
CA GLU A 312 1.57 -42.43 33.05
C GLU A 312 2.28 -41.23 32.41
N PRO A 313 1.63 -40.05 32.35
CA PRO A 313 2.31 -38.84 31.94
C PRO A 313 3.40 -38.49 32.98
N PRO A 314 4.56 -37.97 32.56
CA PRO A 314 5.58 -37.50 33.49
C PRO A 314 5.04 -36.42 34.44
N SER A 315 5.68 -36.25 35.61
CA SER A 315 5.31 -35.21 36.56
C SER A 315 5.25 -33.83 35.88
N GLY A 316 4.18 -33.07 36.17
CA GLY A 316 3.90 -31.77 35.54
C GLY A 316 3.26 -31.84 34.14
N ARG A 317 2.94 -33.02 33.63
CA ARG A 317 2.27 -33.23 32.33
C ARG A 317 0.94 -33.98 32.47
N CYS A 318 0.08 -33.84 31.48
CA CYS A 318 -1.14 -34.61 31.30
C CYS A 318 -1.19 -35.20 29.88
N TRP A 319 -2.14 -36.11 29.61
CA TRP A 319 -2.38 -36.54 28.22
C TRP A 319 -2.98 -35.41 27.40
N LEU A 320 -2.61 -35.34 26.12
CA LEU A 320 -3.17 -34.34 25.20
C LEU A 320 -4.68 -34.59 25.00
N TYR A 321 -5.05 -35.85 24.85
CA TYR A 321 -6.43 -36.28 24.65
C TYR A 321 -7.08 -36.77 25.95
N SER A 322 -8.40 -36.59 26.06
CA SER A 322 -9.21 -37.30 27.04
C SER A 322 -9.12 -38.82 26.83
N ALA A 323 -9.45 -39.61 27.85
CA ALA A 323 -9.37 -41.07 27.77
C ALA A 323 -10.11 -41.66 26.56
N ASP A 324 -11.31 -41.16 26.24
CA ASP A 324 -12.09 -41.65 25.11
C ASP A 324 -11.51 -41.21 23.77
N ALA A 325 -11.09 -39.96 23.65
CA ALA A 325 -10.44 -39.48 22.42
C ALA A 325 -9.11 -40.20 22.15
N MET A 326 -8.35 -40.55 23.20
CA MET A 326 -7.12 -41.34 23.09
C MET A 326 -7.40 -42.76 22.62
N LYS A 327 -8.43 -43.44 23.16
CA LYS A 327 -8.85 -44.77 22.68
C LYS A 327 -9.21 -44.74 21.20
N THR A 328 -9.99 -43.74 20.76
CA THR A 328 -10.34 -43.55 19.35
C THR A 328 -9.09 -43.33 18.50
N ALA A 329 -8.17 -42.46 18.93
CA ALA A 329 -6.92 -42.21 18.21
C ALA A 329 -6.03 -43.46 18.11
N ILE A 330 -5.99 -44.31 19.14
CA ILE A 330 -5.28 -45.60 19.11
C ILE A 330 -5.95 -46.55 18.11
N ALA A 331 -7.27 -46.69 18.15
CA ALA A 331 -8.03 -47.57 17.25
C ALA A 331 -7.86 -47.15 15.77
N GLU A 332 -7.77 -45.85 15.51
CA GLU A 332 -7.50 -45.28 14.19
C GLU A 332 -6.00 -45.29 13.81
N GLY A 333 -5.13 -45.85 14.65
CA GLY A 333 -3.69 -45.94 14.42
C GLY A 333 -2.98 -44.57 14.39
N ARG A 334 -3.57 -43.52 14.98
CA ARG A 334 -2.99 -42.16 15.09
C ARG A 334 -2.00 -42.02 16.25
N ILE A 335 -1.95 -43.00 17.14
CA ILE A 335 -0.96 -43.09 18.23
C ILE A 335 0.07 -44.16 17.88
N TRP A 336 1.33 -43.79 17.93
CA TRP A 336 2.48 -44.67 17.70
C TRP A 336 3.18 -45.01 19.01
N PHE A 337 3.49 -46.30 19.21
CA PHE A 337 4.16 -46.83 20.39
C PHE A 337 5.57 -47.35 20.08
N GLY A 338 6.22 -46.86 19.03
CA GLY A 338 7.50 -47.40 18.56
C GLY A 338 7.34 -48.61 17.65
N GLU A 339 8.43 -49.02 16.99
CA GLU A 339 8.46 -50.19 16.10
C GLU A 339 8.16 -51.50 16.84
N ASP A 340 8.55 -51.59 18.10
CA ASP A 340 8.33 -52.76 18.98
C ASP A 340 7.05 -52.63 19.84
N GLY A 341 6.31 -51.53 19.70
CA GLY A 341 5.12 -51.23 20.49
C GLY A 341 5.37 -50.88 21.96
N ASN A 342 6.63 -50.73 22.41
CA ASN A 342 6.97 -50.52 23.82
C ASN A 342 7.30 -49.07 24.20
N ASN A 343 7.41 -48.16 23.24
CA ASN A 343 7.75 -46.76 23.50
C ASN A 343 6.59 -45.99 24.15
N VAL A 344 6.94 -44.83 24.70
CA VAL A 344 5.95 -43.85 25.15
C VAL A 344 5.04 -43.46 23.98
N PRO A 345 3.72 -43.27 24.22
CA PRO A 345 2.78 -42.92 23.16
C PRO A 345 3.16 -41.59 22.49
N ARG A 346 3.16 -41.60 21.15
CA ARG A 346 3.42 -40.45 20.30
C ARG A 346 2.25 -40.23 19.35
N ILE A 347 1.90 -38.99 19.07
CA ILE A 347 0.92 -38.65 18.05
C ILE A 347 1.60 -38.64 16.69
N LYS A 348 0.96 -39.24 15.70
CA LYS A 348 1.35 -39.12 14.30
C LYS A 348 0.73 -37.86 13.70
N THR A 349 1.57 -36.88 13.39
CA THR A 349 1.17 -35.67 12.66
C THR A 349 1.57 -35.84 11.21
N TYR A 350 0.60 -36.10 10.33
CA TYR A 350 0.84 -36.44 8.93
C TYR A 350 1.22 -35.21 8.11
N LEU A 351 2.18 -35.39 7.20
CA LEU A 351 2.55 -34.38 6.21
C LEU A 351 1.37 -34.02 5.30
N THR A 352 0.40 -34.93 5.15
CA THR A 352 -0.76 -34.76 4.28
C THR A 352 -1.89 -33.92 4.89
N SER A 353 -1.76 -33.43 6.14
CA SER A 353 -2.77 -32.59 6.80
C SER A 353 -3.16 -31.34 6.01
N LYS A 354 -4.38 -30.82 6.23
CA LYS A 354 -4.92 -29.64 5.50
C LYS A 354 -4.19 -28.33 5.84
N GLU A 355 -3.77 -28.15 7.09
CA GLU A 355 -2.96 -27.01 7.52
C GLU A 355 -1.48 -27.40 7.41
N ARG A 356 -0.73 -26.71 6.54
CA ARG A 356 0.71 -26.94 6.35
C ARG A 356 1.46 -25.63 6.30
N GLY A 357 2.60 -25.62 6.96
CA GLY A 357 3.57 -24.54 6.95
C GLY A 357 4.11 -24.30 8.36
N LEU A 358 4.94 -23.29 8.49
CA LEU A 358 5.58 -22.89 9.74
C LEU A 358 5.02 -21.53 10.17
N ASN A 359 4.74 -21.38 11.46
CA ASN A 359 4.49 -20.06 12.03
C ASN A 359 5.75 -19.21 11.91
N ALA A 360 5.59 -17.90 11.73
CA ALA A 360 6.71 -16.97 11.79
C ALA A 360 7.31 -16.94 13.20
N GLU A 361 8.64 -16.98 13.29
CA GLU A 361 9.33 -16.68 14.54
C GLU A 361 9.44 -15.15 14.71
N SER A 362 9.42 -14.67 15.95
CA SER A 362 9.51 -13.24 16.25
C SER A 362 10.93 -12.67 16.03
N ILE A 363 11.92 -13.53 15.81
CA ILE A 363 13.29 -13.16 15.49
C ILE A 363 13.61 -13.70 14.10
N TRP A 364 14.00 -12.82 13.18
CA TRP A 364 14.40 -13.15 11.82
C TRP A 364 15.90 -13.00 11.68
N PHE A 365 16.57 -14.13 11.49
CA PHE A 365 18.02 -14.20 11.37
C PHE A 365 18.49 -13.83 9.96
N ALA A 366 19.73 -13.39 9.85
CA ALA A 366 20.35 -12.98 8.59
C ALA A 366 20.30 -14.07 7.51
N GLU A 367 20.32 -15.34 7.89
CA GLU A 367 20.22 -16.49 6.98
C GLU A 367 18.89 -16.55 6.24
N GLN A 368 17.82 -16.02 6.87
CA GLN A 368 16.46 -16.06 6.33
C GLN A 368 16.09 -14.77 5.59
N THR A 369 16.60 -13.63 6.06
CA THR A 369 16.17 -12.29 5.59
C THR A 369 17.30 -11.44 5.00
N SER A 370 18.52 -11.97 4.94
CA SER A 370 19.73 -11.26 4.55
C SER A 370 20.09 -10.06 5.46
N THR A 371 21.20 -9.39 5.14
CA THR A 371 21.79 -8.28 5.92
C THR A 371 21.86 -6.99 5.11
N ASN A 372 22.10 -5.85 5.77
CA ASN A 372 22.37 -4.58 5.11
C ASN A 372 23.59 -4.64 4.17
N GLU A 373 24.62 -5.40 4.54
CA GLU A 373 25.83 -5.56 3.73
C GLU A 373 25.52 -6.31 2.43
N SER A 374 24.78 -7.42 2.53
CA SER A 374 24.30 -8.18 1.37
C SER A 374 23.48 -7.29 0.45
N ALA A 375 22.52 -6.54 1.00
CA ALA A 375 21.66 -5.64 0.22
C ALA A 375 22.45 -4.55 -0.52
N LYS A 376 23.48 -3.98 0.12
CA LYS A 376 24.38 -3.00 -0.51
C LYS A 376 25.16 -3.63 -1.66
N ASN A 377 25.68 -4.84 -1.46
CA ASN A 377 26.43 -5.55 -2.49
C ASN A 377 25.55 -5.97 -3.69
N ASP A 378 24.34 -6.45 -3.43
CA ASP A 378 23.37 -6.83 -4.47
C ASP A 378 22.96 -5.62 -5.31
N LEU A 379 22.68 -4.49 -4.65
CA LEU A 379 22.36 -3.25 -5.35
C LEU A 379 23.57 -2.74 -6.15
N LYS A 380 24.76 -2.76 -5.56
CA LYS A 380 26.00 -2.38 -6.24
C LYS A 380 26.23 -3.23 -7.50
N ALA A 381 26.00 -4.54 -7.42
CA ALA A 381 26.09 -5.44 -8.57
C ALA A 381 25.05 -5.11 -9.65
N LEU A 382 23.84 -4.72 -9.25
CA LEU A 382 22.80 -4.29 -10.18
C LEU A 382 23.16 -2.97 -10.89
N PHE A 383 23.96 -2.12 -10.25
CA PHE A 383 24.44 -0.82 -10.76
C PHE A 383 25.91 -0.88 -11.22
N ASP A 384 26.30 -1.98 -11.87
CA ASP A 384 27.61 -2.11 -12.53
C ASP A 384 28.83 -1.86 -11.61
N GLY A 385 28.69 -2.22 -10.34
CA GLY A 385 29.74 -2.01 -9.34
C GLY A 385 29.69 -0.64 -8.65
N ILE A 386 28.67 0.18 -8.87
CA ILE A 386 28.54 1.52 -8.30
C ILE A 386 27.59 1.50 -7.10
N ALA A 387 28.05 2.04 -5.96
CA ALA A 387 27.24 2.15 -4.75
C ALA A 387 26.37 3.42 -4.80
N VAL A 388 25.24 3.34 -5.52
CA VAL A 388 24.31 4.48 -5.72
C VAL A 388 23.37 4.74 -4.54
N PHE A 389 23.35 3.86 -3.53
CA PHE A 389 22.51 3.98 -2.36
C PHE A 389 23.22 3.39 -1.15
N ASP A 390 23.12 4.05 0.01
CA ASP A 390 23.92 3.68 1.17
C ASP A 390 23.31 2.57 2.02
N THR A 391 21.99 2.62 2.22
CA THR A 391 21.26 1.75 3.16
C THR A 391 20.05 1.05 2.52
N PRO A 392 20.20 0.40 1.34
CA PRO A 392 19.08 -0.33 0.75
C PRO A 392 18.67 -1.50 1.66
N LYS A 393 17.37 -1.77 1.76
CA LYS A 393 16.88 -2.97 2.43
C LYS A 393 17.06 -4.21 1.53
N PRO A 394 17.27 -5.41 2.09
CA PRO A 394 17.37 -6.64 1.31
C PRO A 394 16.03 -7.02 0.69
N THR A 395 16.04 -7.56 -0.53
CA THR A 395 14.83 -8.09 -1.17
C THR A 395 14.25 -9.28 -0.41
N GLU A 396 15.09 -10.11 0.21
CA GLU A 396 14.64 -11.29 0.96
C GLU A 396 13.86 -10.93 2.24
N LEU A 397 14.22 -9.82 2.89
CA LEU A 397 13.45 -9.28 4.02
C LEU A 397 12.00 -8.96 3.58
N ILE A 398 11.83 -8.33 2.42
CA ILE A 398 10.50 -8.02 1.87
C ILE A 398 9.80 -9.30 1.39
N ALA A 399 10.54 -10.23 0.78
CA ALA A 399 10.01 -11.53 0.36
C ALA A 399 9.44 -12.33 1.54
N GLN A 400 10.08 -12.27 2.72
CA GLN A 400 9.54 -12.85 3.94
C GLN A 400 8.19 -12.24 4.32
N MET A 401 8.06 -10.91 4.30
CA MET A 401 6.79 -10.22 4.57
C MET A 401 5.72 -10.55 3.52
N LEU A 402 6.09 -10.65 2.24
CA LEU A 402 5.20 -11.04 1.16
C LEU A 402 4.64 -12.46 1.36
N ARG A 403 5.46 -13.40 1.83
CA ARG A 403 5.03 -14.77 2.16
C ARG A 403 4.08 -14.79 3.35
N LEU A 404 4.24 -13.89 4.32
CA LEU A 404 3.38 -13.79 5.49
C LEU A 404 2.05 -13.06 5.22
N ALA A 405 2.01 -12.08 4.32
CA ALA A 405 0.82 -11.23 4.19
C ALA A 405 -0.33 -11.86 3.39
N SER A 406 -0.05 -12.42 2.21
CA SER A 406 -1.01 -13.09 1.32
C SER A 406 -0.34 -13.45 -0.01
N PRO A 407 -0.87 -14.44 -0.75
CA PRO A 407 -0.40 -14.70 -2.10
C PRO A 407 -0.64 -13.56 -3.09
N GLU A 408 -1.74 -12.82 -2.99
CA GLU A 408 -2.21 -11.92 -4.06
C GLU A 408 -2.59 -10.52 -3.55
N GLY A 409 -2.60 -9.56 -4.46
CA GLY A 409 -3.08 -8.20 -4.24
C GLY A 409 -2.01 -7.12 -4.38
N ILE A 410 -2.40 -5.89 -4.05
CA ILE A 410 -1.55 -4.70 -4.16
C ILE A 410 -0.61 -4.60 -2.96
N VAL A 411 0.67 -4.40 -3.24
CA VAL A 411 1.73 -4.10 -2.28
C VAL A 411 2.12 -2.63 -2.42
N LEU A 412 1.87 -1.83 -1.39
CA LEU A 412 2.17 -0.39 -1.39
C LEU A 412 3.41 -0.10 -0.55
N ASP A 413 4.33 0.66 -1.10
CA ASP A 413 5.47 1.25 -0.41
C ASP A 413 5.57 2.73 -0.74
N PHE A 414 5.21 3.58 0.21
CA PHE A 414 5.23 5.03 0.06
C PHE A 414 6.49 5.70 0.64
N PHE A 415 7.51 4.89 0.95
CA PHE A 415 8.89 5.30 1.24
C PHE A 415 9.84 4.42 0.43
N ALA A 416 9.65 4.40 -0.90
CA ALA A 416 10.25 3.38 -1.76
C ALA A 416 11.79 3.34 -1.69
N GLY A 417 12.43 4.49 -1.40
CA GLY A 417 13.87 4.61 -1.21
C GLY A 417 14.62 4.16 -2.45
N SER A 418 15.32 3.03 -2.37
CA SER A 418 16.00 2.48 -3.55
C SER A 418 15.07 1.74 -4.52
N GLY A 419 13.85 1.37 -4.12
CA GLY A 419 12.93 0.54 -4.91
C GLY A 419 13.00 -0.95 -4.58
N THR A 420 13.40 -1.31 -3.36
CA THR A 420 13.53 -2.72 -2.93
C THR A 420 12.19 -3.46 -3.01
N THR A 421 11.09 -2.83 -2.62
CA THR A 421 9.77 -3.47 -2.58
C THR A 421 9.30 -3.91 -3.97
N GLY A 422 9.35 -3.02 -4.96
CA GLY A 422 8.98 -3.38 -6.34
C GLY A 422 9.86 -4.50 -6.91
N HIS A 423 11.18 -4.49 -6.62
CA HIS A 423 12.08 -5.59 -6.97
C HIS A 423 11.64 -6.91 -6.31
N ALA A 424 11.42 -6.92 -4.99
CA ALA A 424 11.02 -8.11 -4.26
C ALA A 424 9.67 -8.67 -4.74
N VAL A 425 8.70 -7.81 -5.05
CA VAL A 425 7.40 -8.21 -5.60
C VAL A 425 7.58 -8.92 -6.94
N MET A 426 8.34 -8.33 -7.87
CA MET A 426 8.62 -8.96 -9.17
C MET A 426 9.31 -10.32 -9.02
N ALA A 427 10.35 -10.40 -8.18
CA ALA A 427 11.11 -11.64 -7.98
C ALA A 427 10.27 -12.74 -7.29
N GLN A 428 9.51 -12.38 -6.25
CA GLN A 428 8.68 -13.33 -5.52
C GLN A 428 7.52 -13.84 -6.37
N THR A 429 6.88 -12.96 -7.16
CA THR A 429 5.83 -13.35 -8.12
C THR A 429 6.36 -14.25 -9.23
N ALA A 430 7.58 -14.03 -9.72
CA ALA A 430 8.23 -14.96 -10.65
C ALA A 430 8.50 -16.34 -10.01
N THR A 431 8.82 -16.36 -8.72
CA THR A 431 9.13 -17.58 -7.97
C THR A 431 7.89 -18.43 -7.68
N ASP A 432 6.82 -17.81 -7.19
CA ASP A 432 5.63 -18.53 -6.70
C ASP A 432 4.38 -18.38 -7.57
N GLN A 433 4.48 -17.63 -8.67
CA GLN A 433 3.42 -17.39 -9.66
C GLN A 433 2.14 -16.77 -9.09
N LYS A 434 2.22 -16.11 -7.94
CA LYS A 434 1.05 -15.49 -7.33
C LYS A 434 0.88 -14.04 -7.82
N PRO A 435 -0.35 -13.60 -8.14
CA PRO A 435 -0.59 -12.33 -8.80
C PRO A 435 -0.50 -11.15 -7.82
N ARG A 436 0.71 -10.61 -7.68
CA ARG A 436 0.98 -9.39 -6.90
C ARG A 436 1.35 -8.26 -7.84
N CYS A 437 0.86 -7.07 -7.54
CA CYS A 437 1.33 -5.83 -8.14
C CYS A 437 1.82 -4.87 -7.06
N PHE A 438 2.69 -3.93 -7.43
CA PHE A 438 3.21 -2.95 -6.50
C PHE A 438 2.80 -1.52 -6.84
N ILE A 439 2.71 -0.68 -5.81
CA ILE A 439 2.66 0.78 -5.92
C ILE A 439 3.83 1.31 -5.08
N CYS A 440 4.83 1.88 -5.73
CA CYS A 440 5.95 2.54 -5.06
C CYS A 440 5.78 4.05 -5.17
N VAL A 441 5.97 4.79 -4.07
CA VAL A 441 6.00 6.26 -4.07
C VAL A 441 7.36 6.74 -3.58
N GLN A 442 7.98 7.63 -4.33
CA GLN A 442 9.27 8.21 -4.00
C GLN A 442 9.30 9.72 -4.25
N LEU A 443 9.78 10.46 -3.26
CA LEU A 443 10.05 11.89 -3.41
C LEU A 443 11.22 12.11 -4.39
N PRO A 444 11.10 13.07 -5.34
CA PRO A 444 12.21 13.49 -6.20
C PRO A 444 13.22 14.36 -5.42
N GLU A 445 13.83 13.78 -4.39
CA GLU A 445 14.87 14.46 -3.60
C GLU A 445 16.15 14.65 -4.44
N PRO A 446 16.71 15.87 -4.50
CA PRO A 446 17.91 16.15 -5.29
C PRO A 446 19.16 15.52 -4.70
N LEU A 447 20.01 14.97 -5.57
CA LEU A 447 21.32 14.43 -5.23
C LEU A 447 22.39 15.52 -5.40
N SER A 448 23.24 15.69 -4.40
CA SER A 448 24.33 16.67 -4.42
C SER A 448 25.66 16.02 -4.80
N LEU A 449 26.49 16.73 -5.57
CA LEU A 449 27.87 16.32 -5.83
C LEU A 449 28.81 16.68 -4.66
N ASP A 450 28.40 17.68 -3.88
CA ASP A 450 29.18 18.20 -2.75
C ASP A 450 29.03 17.30 -1.51
N ASP A 451 27.92 16.57 -1.41
CA ASP A 451 27.69 15.58 -0.37
C ASP A 451 28.31 14.24 -0.73
N GLU A 452 29.22 13.76 0.11
CA GLU A 452 29.92 12.49 -0.09
C GLU A 452 28.97 11.28 -0.11
N ALA A 453 27.86 11.34 0.63
CA ALA A 453 26.88 10.25 0.68
C ALA A 453 26.11 10.08 -0.63
N THR A 454 25.84 11.19 -1.34
CA THR A 454 25.05 11.19 -2.59
C THR A 454 25.89 11.36 -3.86
N ARG A 455 27.20 11.66 -3.75
CA ARG A 455 28.09 11.90 -4.90
C ARG A 455 28.11 10.77 -5.92
N ALA A 456 28.33 9.52 -5.49
CA ALA A 456 28.40 8.38 -6.43
C ALA A 456 27.08 8.18 -7.18
N ALA A 457 25.97 8.48 -6.52
CA ALA A 457 24.63 8.42 -7.07
C ALA A 457 24.39 9.55 -8.08
N ALA A 458 24.83 10.77 -7.76
CA ALA A 458 24.79 11.93 -8.66
C ALA A 458 25.66 11.73 -9.91
N ASP A 459 26.87 11.19 -9.77
CA ASP A 459 27.77 10.86 -10.88
C ASP A 459 27.17 9.77 -11.79
N PHE A 460 26.53 8.77 -11.19
CA PHE A 460 25.79 7.75 -11.94
C PHE A 460 24.68 8.40 -12.78
N CYS A 461 23.86 9.28 -12.20
CA CYS A 461 22.82 9.99 -12.94
C CYS A 461 23.41 10.79 -14.12
N ASN A 462 24.46 11.58 -13.87
CA ASN A 462 25.12 12.38 -14.91
C ASN A 462 25.65 11.52 -16.07
N SER A 463 26.33 10.42 -15.75
CA SER A 463 26.90 9.52 -16.77
C SER A 463 25.85 8.79 -17.62
N HIS A 464 24.62 8.68 -17.13
CA HIS A 464 23.49 8.05 -17.83
C HIS A 464 22.47 9.06 -18.38
N GLY A 465 22.74 10.36 -18.30
CA GLY A 465 21.83 11.41 -18.77
C GLY A 465 20.53 11.51 -17.97
N LEU A 466 20.54 11.08 -16.71
CA LEU A 466 19.40 11.13 -15.81
C LEU A 466 19.44 12.40 -14.94
N PRO A 467 18.28 12.97 -14.57
CA PRO A 467 18.22 13.95 -13.50
C PRO A 467 18.84 13.41 -12.21
N ARG A 468 19.50 14.31 -11.46
CA ARG A 468 20.13 13.98 -10.17
C ARG A 468 19.08 13.89 -9.06
N LEU A 469 18.23 12.88 -9.10
CA LEU A 469 17.14 12.67 -8.13
C LEU A 469 17.12 11.23 -7.61
N ILE A 470 16.73 11.04 -6.35
CA ILE A 470 16.55 9.70 -5.75
C ILE A 470 15.47 8.89 -6.52
N SER A 471 14.40 9.54 -6.95
CA SER A 471 13.33 8.89 -7.74
C SER A 471 13.83 8.32 -9.06
N GLU A 472 14.84 8.93 -9.70
CA GLU A 472 15.46 8.40 -10.93
C GLU A 472 16.22 7.11 -10.67
N LEU A 473 16.98 7.05 -9.57
CA LEU A 473 17.67 5.82 -9.15
C LEU A 473 16.68 4.71 -8.79
N THR A 474 15.53 5.07 -8.21
CA THR A 474 14.44 4.14 -7.91
C THR A 474 13.88 3.54 -9.19
N LYS A 475 13.49 4.39 -10.16
CA LYS A 475 13.02 3.95 -11.49
C LYS A 475 14.05 3.07 -12.16
N GLU A 476 15.32 3.46 -12.13
CA GLU A 476 16.40 2.70 -12.76
C GLU A 476 16.65 1.35 -12.08
N ARG A 477 16.58 1.27 -10.74
CA ARG A 477 16.62 -0.02 -10.02
C ARG A 477 15.48 -0.92 -10.49
N LEU A 478 14.26 -0.40 -10.59
CA LEU A 478 13.11 -1.18 -11.04
C LEU A 478 13.30 -1.70 -12.47
N ARG A 479 13.79 -0.88 -13.41
CA ARG A 479 14.11 -1.33 -14.79
C ARG A 479 15.17 -2.42 -14.82
N ARG A 480 16.25 -2.26 -14.04
CA ARG A 480 17.34 -3.25 -13.95
C ARG A 480 16.88 -4.54 -13.27
N ALA A 481 16.07 -4.43 -12.22
CA ALA A 481 15.46 -5.57 -11.53
C ALA A 481 14.52 -6.36 -12.43
N ALA A 482 13.62 -5.69 -13.16
CA ALA A 482 12.73 -6.32 -14.12
C ALA A 482 13.49 -7.13 -15.18
N ARG A 483 14.55 -6.55 -15.75
CA ARG A 483 15.45 -7.25 -16.69
C ARG A 483 16.12 -8.45 -16.05
N LYS A 484 16.66 -8.32 -14.84
CA LYS A 484 17.31 -9.41 -14.11
C LYS A 484 16.33 -10.55 -13.83
N VAL A 485 15.15 -10.25 -13.29
CA VAL A 485 14.11 -11.25 -12.99
C VAL A 485 13.68 -11.98 -14.26
N ARG A 486 13.56 -11.29 -15.39
CA ARG A 486 13.25 -11.91 -16.69
C ARG A 486 14.34 -12.89 -17.14
N ILE A 487 15.62 -12.50 -16.99
CA ILE A 487 16.77 -13.35 -17.35
C ILE A 487 16.85 -14.58 -16.44
N ASP A 488 16.67 -14.39 -15.13
CA ASP A 488 16.75 -15.46 -14.14
C ASP A 488 15.54 -16.42 -14.24
N ASN A 489 14.41 -15.96 -14.80
CA ASN A 489 13.15 -16.72 -14.92
C ASN A 489 12.61 -16.71 -16.36
N PRO A 490 13.26 -17.38 -17.34
CA PRO A 490 12.89 -17.27 -18.75
C PRO A 490 11.51 -17.84 -19.10
N LEU A 491 10.95 -18.71 -18.25
CA LEU A 491 9.60 -19.28 -18.42
C LEU A 491 8.50 -18.39 -17.80
N PHE A 492 8.87 -17.35 -17.06
CA PHE A 492 7.92 -16.47 -16.42
C PHE A 492 7.39 -15.43 -17.42
N ALA A 493 6.09 -15.53 -17.72
CA ALA A 493 5.37 -14.64 -18.63
C ALA A 493 4.51 -13.59 -17.89
N GLY A 494 4.69 -13.43 -16.58
CA GLY A 494 3.94 -12.44 -15.81
C GLY A 494 4.47 -11.01 -15.95
N ASP A 495 3.80 -10.10 -15.27
CA ASP A 495 4.06 -8.67 -15.29
C ASP A 495 5.35 -8.31 -14.53
N LEU A 496 6.29 -7.67 -15.24
CA LEU A 496 7.53 -7.10 -14.70
C LEU A 496 7.67 -5.61 -15.07
N GLY A 497 6.63 -5.03 -15.68
CA GLY A 497 6.62 -3.63 -16.06
C GLY A 497 6.24 -2.73 -14.89
N PHE A 498 6.11 -1.43 -15.16
CA PHE A 498 5.47 -0.46 -14.28
C PHE A 498 5.15 0.83 -15.03
N ARG A 499 4.05 1.50 -14.66
CA ARG A 499 3.69 2.85 -15.11
C ARG A 499 4.32 3.90 -14.20
N VAL A 500 4.94 4.90 -14.80
CA VAL A 500 5.46 6.07 -14.08
C VAL A 500 4.41 7.17 -14.07
N PHE A 501 4.20 7.75 -12.90
CA PHE A 501 3.40 8.95 -12.70
C PHE A 501 4.17 9.99 -11.91
N LYS A 502 3.96 11.27 -12.21
CA LYS A 502 4.57 12.38 -11.47
C LYS A 502 3.50 13.26 -10.84
N LEU A 503 3.64 13.57 -9.56
CA LEU A 503 2.80 14.55 -8.88
C LEU A 503 2.97 15.92 -9.54
N ASP A 504 1.86 16.58 -9.82
CA ASP A 504 1.81 17.94 -10.37
C ASP A 504 0.54 18.64 -9.86
N SER A 505 0.43 19.93 -10.10
CA SER A 505 -0.81 20.69 -9.90
C SER A 505 -1.92 20.23 -10.85
N SER A 506 -3.18 20.34 -10.39
CA SER A 506 -4.39 20.08 -11.19
C SER A 506 -4.29 20.66 -12.61
N ASN A 507 -4.69 19.87 -13.61
CA ASN A 507 -4.84 20.25 -15.01
C ASN A 507 -6.00 21.23 -15.22
N ILE A 508 -6.98 21.22 -14.30
CA ILE A 508 -8.08 22.18 -14.27
C ILE A 508 -7.57 23.47 -13.63
N ARG A 509 -7.78 24.59 -14.32
CA ARG A 509 -7.36 25.93 -13.90
C ARG A 509 -8.23 26.41 -12.72
N THR A 510 -7.57 26.81 -11.64
CA THR A 510 -8.15 27.52 -10.49
C THR A 510 -8.24 29.01 -10.79
N TRP A 511 -9.30 29.68 -10.32
CA TRP A 511 -9.37 31.14 -10.38
C TRP A 511 -8.34 31.74 -9.41
N GLU A 512 -7.20 32.17 -9.94
CA GLU A 512 -6.12 32.80 -9.20
C GLU A 512 -5.86 34.22 -9.75
N PRO A 513 -6.58 35.23 -9.23
CA PRO A 513 -6.50 36.60 -9.75
C PRO A 513 -5.12 37.21 -9.48
N ARG A 514 -4.33 37.42 -10.54
CA ARG A 514 -3.12 38.23 -10.48
C ARG A 514 -3.49 39.70 -10.42
N ARG A 515 -3.24 40.36 -9.28
CA ARG A 515 -3.64 41.76 -9.03
C ARG A 515 -2.98 42.75 -10.00
N ASP A 516 -1.81 42.39 -10.50
CA ASP A 516 -0.98 43.09 -11.46
C ASP A 516 -1.41 42.88 -12.92
N ASP A 517 -2.14 41.79 -13.23
CA ASP A 517 -2.65 41.50 -14.59
C ASP A 517 -4.02 40.78 -14.56
N LEU A 518 -5.02 41.49 -14.05
CA LEU A 518 -6.41 41.01 -14.00
C LEU A 518 -7.00 40.76 -15.40
N GLY A 519 -6.59 41.55 -16.39
CA GLY A 519 -7.09 41.44 -17.77
C GLY A 519 -6.71 40.12 -18.43
N GLN A 520 -5.42 39.77 -18.40
CA GLN A 520 -4.97 38.48 -18.91
C GLN A 520 -5.54 37.33 -18.08
N THR A 521 -5.63 37.49 -16.75
CA THR A 521 -6.20 36.44 -15.88
C THR A 521 -7.67 36.14 -16.18
N LEU A 522 -8.47 37.15 -16.57
CA LEU A 522 -9.85 36.95 -17.02
C LEU A 522 -9.92 36.17 -18.33
N ILE A 523 -9.10 36.53 -19.32
CA ILE A 523 -9.04 35.84 -20.62
C ILE A 523 -8.60 34.39 -20.42
N ASP A 524 -7.57 34.19 -19.63
CA ASP A 524 -7.01 32.90 -19.25
C ASP A 524 -8.03 31.96 -18.59
N ASN A 525 -8.99 32.50 -17.83
CA ASN A 525 -10.04 31.71 -17.18
C ASN A 525 -11.19 31.33 -18.11
N LEU A 526 -11.22 31.83 -19.36
CA LEU A 526 -12.11 31.28 -20.39
C LEU A 526 -11.71 29.84 -20.73
N GLU A 527 -10.40 29.54 -20.70
CA GLU A 527 -9.86 28.20 -20.86
C GLU A 527 -9.72 27.52 -19.48
N HIS A 528 -10.55 26.52 -19.24
CA HIS A 528 -10.62 25.83 -17.94
C HIS A 528 -9.49 24.81 -17.73
N LEU A 529 -8.68 24.59 -18.78
CA LEU A 529 -7.53 23.69 -18.77
C LEU A 529 -6.24 24.51 -18.81
N LYS A 530 -5.23 24.07 -18.04
CA LYS A 530 -3.91 24.70 -18.09
C LYS A 530 -3.25 24.46 -19.45
N SER A 531 -2.49 25.44 -19.92
CA SER A 531 -1.68 25.30 -21.15
C SER A 531 -0.59 24.25 -20.96
N GLY A 532 -0.21 23.57 -22.06
CA GLY A 532 0.83 22.53 -22.03
C GLY A 532 0.41 21.19 -21.43
N ARG A 533 -0.88 21.01 -21.08
CA ARG A 533 -1.45 19.73 -20.65
C ARG A 533 -1.94 18.92 -21.84
N THR A 534 -1.61 17.64 -21.87
CA THR A 534 -2.06 16.69 -22.90
C THR A 534 -3.47 16.15 -22.59
N GLU A 535 -4.15 15.60 -23.60
CA GLU A 535 -5.41 14.88 -23.36
C GLU A 535 -5.22 13.72 -22.37
N GLN A 536 -4.05 13.07 -22.39
CA GLN A 536 -3.72 11.99 -21.47
C GLN A 536 -3.58 12.50 -20.02
N ASP A 537 -2.93 13.65 -19.79
CA ASP A 537 -2.83 14.28 -18.46
C ASP A 537 -4.23 14.49 -17.86
N ILE A 538 -5.15 15.04 -18.66
CA ILE A 538 -6.52 15.32 -18.24
C ILE A 538 -7.28 14.02 -17.97
N LEU A 539 -7.10 13.01 -18.82
CA LEU A 539 -7.77 11.73 -18.67
C LEU A 539 -7.39 11.05 -17.36
N TYR A 540 -6.11 11.00 -17.00
CA TYR A 540 -5.65 10.40 -15.75
C TYR A 540 -6.08 11.19 -14.51
N GLU A 541 -6.19 12.52 -14.60
CA GLU A 541 -6.82 13.31 -13.55
C GLU A 541 -8.29 12.95 -13.35
N LEU A 542 -9.04 12.73 -14.44
CA LEU A 542 -10.43 12.26 -14.37
C LEU A 542 -10.52 10.88 -13.71
N LEU A 543 -9.58 9.97 -13.98
CA LEU A 543 -9.57 8.65 -13.34
C LEU A 543 -9.47 8.77 -11.83
N LEU A 544 -8.50 9.56 -11.33
CA LEU A 544 -8.33 9.80 -9.89
C LEU A 544 -9.58 10.42 -9.26
N LYS A 545 -10.14 11.44 -9.93
CA LYS A 545 -11.30 12.20 -9.44
C LYS A 545 -12.58 11.37 -9.38
N LEU A 546 -12.73 10.43 -10.31
CA LEU A 546 -13.86 9.51 -10.41
C LEU A 546 -13.62 8.16 -9.69
N GLY A 547 -12.47 7.98 -9.04
CA GLY A 547 -12.15 6.77 -8.28
C GLY A 547 -11.86 5.53 -9.15
N LEU A 548 -11.43 5.73 -10.39
CA LEU A 548 -11.00 4.67 -11.29
C LEU A 548 -9.53 4.33 -11.07
N ASP A 549 -9.20 3.06 -11.26
CA ASP A 549 -7.83 2.53 -11.14
C ASP A 549 -6.91 3.16 -12.20
N LEU A 550 -5.63 3.39 -11.88
CA LEU A 550 -4.65 4.01 -12.80
C LEU A 550 -4.13 3.02 -13.85
N CYS A 551 -4.35 1.73 -13.64
CA CYS A 551 -4.00 0.64 -14.54
C CYS A 551 -5.21 0.16 -15.38
N VAL A 552 -6.37 0.82 -15.23
CA VAL A 552 -7.58 0.49 -15.98
C VAL A 552 -7.32 0.56 -17.50
N PRO A 553 -7.86 -0.38 -18.30
CA PRO A 553 -7.75 -0.33 -19.76
C PRO A 553 -8.42 0.91 -20.34
N ILE A 554 -7.73 1.55 -21.29
CA ILE A 554 -8.20 2.71 -22.04
C ILE A 554 -8.18 2.34 -23.51
N GLU A 555 -9.36 2.30 -24.13
CA GLU A 555 -9.51 2.12 -25.57
C GLU A 555 -9.81 3.46 -26.24
N GLN A 556 -9.38 3.64 -27.48
CA GLN A 556 -9.68 4.83 -28.27
C GLN A 556 -10.33 4.48 -29.60
N LYS A 557 -11.30 5.29 -30.04
CA LYS A 557 -11.91 5.21 -31.37
C LYS A 557 -12.13 6.60 -31.95
N SER A 558 -12.11 6.68 -33.27
CA SER A 558 -12.56 7.88 -33.98
C SER A 558 -14.06 7.79 -34.22
N ILE A 559 -14.82 8.74 -33.68
CA ILE A 559 -16.26 8.86 -33.84
C ILE A 559 -16.56 10.27 -34.36
N ALA A 560 -17.23 10.38 -35.51
CA ALA A 560 -17.48 11.67 -36.17
C ALA A 560 -16.19 12.51 -36.39
N GLY A 561 -15.05 11.85 -36.61
CA GLY A 561 -13.75 12.49 -36.75
C GLY A 561 -13.17 13.05 -35.43
N LYS A 562 -13.73 12.70 -34.28
CA LYS A 562 -13.23 13.03 -32.94
C LYS A 562 -12.64 11.81 -32.27
N THR A 563 -11.57 11.99 -31.51
CA THR A 563 -11.04 10.93 -30.65
C THR A 563 -11.92 10.81 -29.41
N VAL A 564 -12.46 9.61 -29.20
CA VAL A 564 -13.23 9.26 -28.01
C VAL A 564 -12.52 8.13 -27.30
N HIS A 565 -12.33 8.29 -25.99
CA HIS A 565 -11.78 7.27 -25.12
C HIS A 565 -12.90 6.54 -24.39
N SER A 566 -12.78 5.22 -24.29
CA SER A 566 -13.59 4.35 -23.43
C SER A 566 -12.70 3.74 -22.37
N ILE A 567 -13.09 3.88 -21.11
CA ILE A 567 -12.30 3.48 -19.96
C ILE A 567 -13.06 2.45 -19.14
N GLY A 568 -12.36 1.38 -18.74
CA GLY A 568 -12.92 0.33 -17.89
C GLY A 568 -14.08 -0.42 -18.54
N GLY A 569 -14.01 -0.65 -19.85
CA GLY A 569 -15.08 -1.33 -20.58
C GLY A 569 -16.35 -0.49 -20.73
N GLY A 570 -16.24 0.84 -20.82
CA GLY A 570 -17.37 1.74 -21.04
C GLY A 570 -17.99 2.31 -19.76
N VAL A 571 -17.32 2.19 -18.61
CA VAL A 571 -17.70 2.88 -17.38
C VAL A 571 -17.53 4.40 -17.51
N LEU A 572 -16.50 4.84 -18.23
CA LEU A 572 -16.27 6.25 -18.54
C LEU A 572 -15.99 6.42 -20.03
N PHE A 573 -16.65 7.39 -20.63
CA PHE A 573 -16.33 7.92 -21.96
C PHE A 573 -15.78 9.33 -21.83
N ALA A 574 -14.72 9.65 -22.58
CA ALA A 574 -14.14 10.98 -22.61
C ALA A 574 -13.89 11.44 -24.05
N CYS A 575 -14.37 12.64 -24.40
CA CYS A 575 -14.05 13.31 -25.66
C CYS A 575 -13.49 14.71 -25.33
N LEU A 576 -12.17 14.85 -25.41
CA LEU A 576 -11.43 16.02 -24.93
C LEU A 576 -10.90 16.93 -26.07
N GLY A 577 -11.19 16.57 -27.32
CA GLY A 577 -10.75 17.32 -28.48
C GLY A 577 -11.30 18.75 -28.54
N ASP A 578 -10.57 19.63 -29.22
CA ASP A 578 -10.74 21.10 -29.11
C ASP A 578 -11.94 21.67 -29.86
N LYS A 579 -12.60 20.91 -30.72
CA LYS A 579 -13.70 21.39 -31.57
C LYS A 579 -14.76 20.33 -31.81
N ILE A 580 -16.00 20.62 -31.45
CA ILE A 580 -17.21 19.85 -31.71
C ILE A 580 -18.18 20.77 -32.46
N GLY A 581 -18.27 20.58 -33.78
CA GLY A 581 -19.19 21.34 -34.62
C GLY A 581 -20.63 20.89 -34.45
N VAL A 582 -21.59 21.76 -34.78
CA VAL A 582 -23.03 21.44 -34.70
C VAL A 582 -23.38 20.16 -35.48
N LYS A 583 -22.76 19.97 -36.65
CA LYS A 583 -22.95 18.76 -37.50
C LYS A 583 -22.35 17.48 -36.91
N ASP A 584 -21.43 17.61 -35.96
CA ASP A 584 -20.72 16.47 -35.35
C ASP A 584 -21.52 15.91 -34.16
N VAL A 585 -22.43 16.70 -33.56
CA VAL A 585 -23.12 16.41 -32.29
C VAL A 585 -23.88 15.08 -32.31
N GLU A 586 -24.80 14.92 -33.26
CA GLU A 586 -25.65 13.73 -33.33
C GLU A 586 -24.85 12.47 -33.72
N PRO A 587 -23.98 12.48 -34.75
CA PRO A 587 -23.12 11.34 -35.06
C PRO A 587 -22.18 10.96 -33.90
N LEU A 588 -21.64 11.95 -33.17
CA LEU A 588 -20.78 11.71 -32.02
C LEU A 588 -21.55 11.04 -30.87
N ALA A 589 -22.71 11.59 -30.49
CA ALA A 589 -23.53 11.05 -29.41
C ALA A 589 -24.00 9.62 -29.72
N LEU A 590 -24.51 9.38 -30.93
CA LEU A 590 -24.99 8.07 -31.35
C LEU A 590 -23.83 7.05 -31.43
N GLY A 591 -22.66 7.45 -31.94
CA GLY A 591 -21.50 6.56 -31.95
C GLY A 591 -21.01 6.17 -30.56
N ILE A 592 -21.06 7.09 -29.57
CA ILE A 592 -20.77 6.78 -28.17
C ILE A 592 -21.79 5.78 -27.62
N VAL A 593 -23.08 5.99 -27.91
CA VAL A 593 -24.16 5.08 -27.48
C VAL A 593 -23.99 3.69 -28.08
N GLU A 594 -23.67 3.60 -29.38
CA GLU A 594 -23.40 2.33 -30.06
C GLU A 594 -22.20 1.61 -29.43
N TRP A 595 -21.12 2.33 -29.15
CA TRP A 595 -19.95 1.74 -28.50
C TRP A 595 -20.26 1.27 -27.08
N ARG A 596 -21.00 2.06 -26.29
CA ARG A 596 -21.49 1.63 -24.97
C ARG A 596 -22.32 0.36 -25.06
N LYS A 597 -23.26 0.28 -26.01
CA LYS A 597 -24.10 -0.91 -26.22
C LYS A 597 -23.25 -2.14 -26.55
N ALA A 598 -22.21 -1.99 -27.36
CA ALA A 598 -21.30 -3.07 -27.71
C ALA A 598 -20.46 -3.55 -26.50
N LEU A 599 -20.06 -2.64 -25.62
CA LEU A 599 -19.28 -2.97 -24.42
C LEU A 599 -20.14 -3.54 -23.28
N ALA A 600 -21.43 -3.16 -23.22
CA ALA A 600 -22.38 -3.59 -22.20
C ALA A 600 -21.82 -3.51 -20.75
N PRO A 601 -21.39 -2.30 -20.30
CA PRO A 601 -20.80 -2.13 -18.99
C PRO A 601 -21.77 -2.57 -17.89
N ALA A 602 -21.23 -3.23 -16.85
CA ALA A 602 -22.03 -3.72 -15.72
C ALA A 602 -22.66 -2.60 -14.86
N GLY A 603 -22.20 -1.35 -15.01
CA GLY A 603 -22.69 -0.19 -14.26
C GLY A 603 -23.07 0.99 -15.17
N GLU A 604 -23.44 2.10 -14.53
CA GLU A 604 -23.73 3.35 -15.22
C GLU A 604 -22.48 3.91 -15.90
N SER A 605 -22.66 4.43 -17.11
CA SER A 605 -21.60 5.12 -17.84
C SER A 605 -21.61 6.60 -17.52
N THR A 606 -20.44 7.18 -17.27
CA THR A 606 -20.24 8.62 -17.23
C THR A 606 -19.63 9.09 -18.55
N CYS A 607 -20.07 10.23 -19.08
CA CYS A 607 -19.49 10.84 -20.27
C CYS A 607 -18.94 12.23 -19.92
N VAL A 608 -17.65 12.45 -20.15
CA VAL A 608 -16.97 13.73 -19.92
C VAL A 608 -16.59 14.37 -21.24
N LEU A 609 -16.94 15.64 -21.41
CA LEU A 609 -16.75 16.40 -22.64
C LEU A 609 -16.00 17.70 -22.33
N ARG A 610 -15.17 18.19 -23.25
CA ARG A 610 -14.54 19.52 -23.08
C ARG A 610 -15.55 20.62 -23.36
N ASP A 611 -15.78 21.52 -22.40
CA ASP A 611 -16.79 22.58 -22.53
C ASP A 611 -16.45 23.56 -23.65
N SER A 612 -15.19 24.00 -23.70
CA SER A 612 -14.71 24.95 -24.71
C SER A 612 -14.69 24.40 -26.14
N ALA A 613 -14.91 23.09 -26.32
CA ALA A 613 -14.92 22.48 -27.64
C ALA A 613 -16.21 22.75 -28.42
N PHE A 614 -17.32 23.02 -27.75
CA PHE A 614 -18.61 23.16 -28.41
C PHE A 614 -18.74 24.47 -29.20
N ALA A 615 -19.30 24.38 -30.41
CA ALA A 615 -19.57 25.56 -31.24
C ALA A 615 -20.56 26.55 -30.60
N ASN A 616 -21.50 26.06 -29.77
CA ASN A 616 -22.47 26.85 -29.00
C ASN A 616 -23.18 25.99 -27.93
N ASP A 617 -23.93 26.65 -27.02
CA ASP A 617 -24.67 25.99 -25.93
C ASP A 617 -25.78 25.04 -26.41
N VAL A 618 -26.32 25.28 -27.60
CA VAL A 618 -27.35 24.43 -28.21
C VAL A 618 -26.76 23.08 -28.61
N ALA A 619 -25.60 23.09 -29.27
CA ALA A 619 -24.86 21.88 -29.63
C ALA A 619 -24.52 21.04 -28.40
N LYS A 620 -24.06 21.71 -27.34
CA LYS A 620 -23.74 21.10 -26.05
C LYS A 620 -24.96 20.43 -25.40
N THR A 621 -26.09 21.14 -25.35
CA THR A 621 -27.33 20.64 -24.73
C THR A 621 -27.95 19.49 -25.53
N ASN A 622 -27.93 19.57 -26.86
CA ASN A 622 -28.42 18.51 -27.75
C ASN A 622 -27.60 17.22 -27.57
N LEU A 623 -26.27 17.33 -27.49
CA LEU A 623 -25.40 16.17 -27.29
C LEU A 623 -25.75 15.45 -25.98
N ALA A 624 -25.84 16.19 -24.87
CA ALA A 624 -26.20 15.61 -23.58
C ALA A 624 -27.60 14.98 -23.58
N ALA A 625 -28.59 15.63 -24.22
CA ALA A 625 -29.94 15.09 -24.32
C ALA A 625 -29.97 13.77 -25.10
N ILE A 626 -29.21 13.63 -26.19
CA ILE A 626 -29.13 12.38 -26.95
C ILE A 626 -28.50 11.26 -26.10
N LEU A 627 -27.42 11.55 -25.39
CA LEU A 627 -26.76 10.58 -24.51
C LEU A 627 -27.69 10.10 -23.39
N GLU A 628 -28.40 11.03 -22.75
CA GLU A 628 -29.34 10.74 -21.65
C GLU A 628 -30.52 9.91 -22.12
N GLN A 629 -31.14 10.25 -23.27
CA GLN A 629 -32.21 9.46 -23.89
C GLN A 629 -31.81 8.01 -24.18
N HIS A 630 -30.52 7.73 -24.28
CA HIS A 630 -29.97 6.40 -24.56
C HIS A 630 -29.28 5.76 -23.33
N GLY A 631 -29.59 6.26 -22.12
CA GLY A 631 -29.19 5.66 -20.84
C GLY A 631 -27.78 6.01 -20.37
N ILE A 632 -27.21 7.13 -20.86
CA ILE A 632 -25.99 7.74 -20.31
C ILE A 632 -26.41 9.02 -19.59
N GLU A 633 -26.90 8.88 -18.36
CA GLU A 633 -27.48 9.99 -17.58
C GLU A 633 -26.40 10.92 -16.98
N LYS A 634 -25.21 10.37 -16.72
CA LYS A 634 -24.09 11.12 -16.12
C LYS A 634 -23.24 11.80 -17.20
N VAL A 635 -23.74 12.90 -17.74
CA VAL A 635 -22.96 13.76 -18.66
C VAL A 635 -22.33 14.93 -17.88
N ARG A 636 -21.04 15.16 -18.11
CA ARG A 636 -20.22 16.18 -17.44
C ARG A 636 -19.42 16.98 -18.47
N SER A 637 -19.12 18.23 -18.14
CA SER A 637 -18.21 19.06 -18.95
C SER A 637 -17.06 19.63 -18.11
N LEU A 638 -15.85 19.67 -18.67
CA LEU A 638 -14.68 20.36 -18.12
C LEU A 638 -14.63 21.82 -18.58
#